data_AF-A0A2I0QBI8-F1
#
_entry.id   AF-A0A2I0QBI8-F1
#
_cell.length_a   1.000
_cell.length_b   1.000
_cell.length_c   1.000
_cell.angle_alpha   90.00
_cell.angle_beta   90.00
_cell.angle_gamma   90.00
#
_symmetry.space_group_name_H-M   'P 1'
#
loop_
_entity.id
_entity.type
_entity.pdbx_description
1 polymer ?
#
loop_
_entity_poly.entity_id
_entity_poly.type
_entity_poly.pdbx_seq_one_letter_code
_entity_poly.pdbx_strand_id
1 'polypeptide(L)'
;MIEAEMFNHDLTLQFGLLSSECEDESHFIEKSILLIYEMKKYDKTGLDIIFFGSPPKMNNFYEVLEKILDNIAEVKKIPINNRTYE
;
A
#
# COMPACT_ATOMS: atom_id res chain seq x y z
N MET A 1 0.27 -6.91 -3.86
CA MET A 1 1.12 -5.96 -3.10
C MET A 1 2.61 -6.08 -3.44
N ILE A 2 2.97 -6.66 -4.60
CA ILE A 2 4.38 -6.89 -5.01
C ILE A 2 5.21 -5.61 -5.01
N GLU A 3 4.64 -4.49 -5.47
CA GLU A 3 5.35 -3.21 -5.49
C GLU A 3 5.81 -2.74 -4.09
N ALA A 4 4.97 -2.93 -3.06
CA ALA A 4 5.33 -2.63 -1.68
C ALA A 4 6.46 -3.54 -1.20
N GLU A 5 6.40 -4.84 -1.54
CA GLU A 5 7.38 -5.86 -1.12
C GLU A 5 8.74 -5.63 -1.76
N MET A 6 8.75 -5.33 -3.05
CA MET A 6 9.98 -4.98 -3.78
C MET A 6 10.62 -3.70 -3.24
N PHE A 7 9.82 -2.76 -2.74
CA PHE A 7 10.33 -1.52 -2.20
C PHE A 7 10.86 -1.66 -0.78
N ASN A 8 10.03 -2.15 0.14
CA ASN A 8 10.37 -2.24 1.55
C ASN A 8 9.44 -3.21 2.31
N HIS A 9 10.03 -4.09 3.12
CA HIS A 9 9.30 -5.07 3.92
C HIS A 9 8.30 -4.43 4.89
N ASP A 10 8.67 -3.35 5.56
CA ASP A 10 7.82 -2.69 6.56
C ASP A 10 6.61 -2.02 5.92
N LEU A 11 6.75 -1.50 4.69
CA LEU A 11 5.62 -1.00 3.91
C LEU A 11 4.64 -2.13 3.60
N THR A 12 5.16 -3.30 3.21
CA THR A 12 4.33 -4.49 2.93
C THR A 12 3.60 -4.96 4.17
N LEU A 13 4.25 -4.91 5.34
CA LEU A 13 3.65 -5.26 6.62
C LEU A 13 2.40 -4.42 6.91
N GLN A 14 2.41 -3.12 6.57
CA GLN A 14 1.23 -2.26 6.77
C GLN A 14 0.02 -2.75 5.98
N PHE A 15 0.22 -3.18 4.72
CA PHE A 15 -0.85 -3.76 3.91
C PHE A 15 -1.23 -5.17 4.35
N GLY A 16 -0.28 -5.97 4.83
CA GLY A 16 -0.55 -7.28 5.43
C GLY A 16 -1.44 -7.16 6.66
N LEU A 17 -1.13 -6.23 7.57
CA LEU A 17 -1.98 -5.93 8.73
C LEU A 17 -3.37 -5.48 8.30
N LEU A 18 -3.47 -4.55 7.35
CA LEU A 18 -4.75 -4.08 6.82
C LEU A 18 -5.60 -5.23 6.25
N SER A 19 -4.98 -6.18 5.54
CA SER A 19 -5.67 -7.32 4.95
C SER A 19 -6.36 -8.20 5.99
N SER A 20 -5.80 -8.31 7.20
CA SER A 20 -6.40 -9.10 8.30
C SER A 20 -7.72 -8.52 8.81
N GLU A 21 -7.98 -7.24 8.53
CA GLU A 21 -9.21 -6.53 8.90
C GLU A 21 -10.22 -6.45 7.74
N CYS A 22 -9.88 -6.97 6.56
CA CYS A 22 -10.71 -6.87 5.37
C CYS A 22 -11.51 -8.16 5.12
N GLU A 23 -12.77 -8.00 4.74
CA GLU A 23 -13.70 -9.12 4.50
C GLU A 23 -13.47 -9.78 3.15
N ASP A 24 -13.13 -8.98 2.14
CA ASP A 24 -12.90 -9.39 0.77
C ASP A 24 -11.89 -8.47 0.05
N GLU A 25 -11.61 -8.80 -1.21
CA GLU A 25 -10.70 -8.03 -2.06
C GLU A 25 -11.15 -6.59 -2.29
N SER A 26 -12.46 -6.35 -2.45
CA SER A 26 -12.98 -5.01 -2.73
C SER A 26 -12.79 -4.12 -1.51
N HIS A 27 -13.12 -4.64 -0.33
CA HIS A 27 -12.87 -3.96 0.95
C HIS A 27 -11.37 -3.69 1.14
N PHE A 28 -10.51 -4.68 0.84
CA PHE A 28 -9.05 -4.52 0.91
C PHE A 28 -8.53 -3.43 -0.03
N ILE A 29 -9.00 -3.37 -1.27
CA ILE A 29 -8.61 -2.34 -2.24
C ILE A 29 -9.01 -0.95 -1.76
N GLU A 30 -10.25 -0.78 -1.29
CA GLU A 30 -10.74 0.51 -0.79
C GLU A 30 -9.95 0.98 0.43
N LYS A 31 -9.72 0.08 1.39
CA LYS A 31 -8.91 0.37 2.57
C LYS A 31 -7.45 0.67 2.22
N SER A 32 -6.87 -0.03 1.26
CA SER A 32 -5.50 0.21 0.79
C SER A 32 -5.34 1.61 0.21
N ILE A 33 -6.31 2.07 -0.59
CA ILE A 33 -6.32 3.43 -1.14
C ILE A 33 -6.35 4.46 0.00
N LEU A 34 -7.22 4.27 1.00
CA LEU A 34 -7.32 5.16 2.16
C LEU A 34 -6.01 5.18 2.96
N LEU A 35 -5.41 4.01 3.22
CA LEU A 35 -4.13 3.90 3.91
C LEU A 35 -3.03 4.67 3.19
N ILE A 36 -2.95 4.56 1.86
CA ILE A 36 -1.98 5.30 1.05
C ILE A 36 -2.20 6.81 1.18
N TYR A 37 -3.44 7.29 1.14
CA TYR A 37 -3.72 8.72 1.32
C TYR A 37 -3.38 9.23 2.72
N GLU A 38 -3.54 8.40 3.75
CA GLU A 38 -3.07 8.75 5.10
C GLU A 38 -1.54 8.77 5.19
N MET A 39 -0.86 7.76 4.63
CA MET A 39 0.60 7.71 4.58
C MET A 39 1.21 8.90 3.84
N LYS A 40 0.54 9.43 2.80
CA LYS A 40 0.99 10.64 2.10
C LYS A 40 1.05 11.88 3.01
N LYS A 41 0.29 11.90 4.10
CA LYS A 41 0.24 12.99 5.08
C LYS A 41 1.25 12.82 6.21
N TYR A 42 1.95 11.69 6.29
CA TYR A 42 2.90 11.43 7.38
C TYR A 42 4.08 12.38 7.28
N ASP A 43 4.43 12.97 8.42
CA ASP A 43 5.68 13.67 8.59
C ASP A 43 6.82 12.68 8.89
N LYS A 44 8.00 13.21 9.17
CA LYS A 44 9.17 12.38 9.49
C LYS A 44 8.91 11.43 10.67
N THR A 45 8.21 11.87 11.71
CA THR A 45 7.92 11.04 12.88
C THR A 45 6.95 9.91 12.54
N GLY A 46 5.91 10.20 11.74
CA GLY A 46 5.03 9.17 11.21
C GLY A 46 5.77 8.11 10.39
N LEU A 47 6.70 8.55 9.53
CA LEU A 47 7.56 7.64 8.77
C LEU A 47 8.48 6.81 9.67
N ASP A 48 9.13 7.43 10.66
CA ASP A 48 9.96 6.72 11.63
C ASP A 48 9.16 5.61 12.35
N ILE A 49 7.89 5.84 12.68
CA ILE A 49 7.04 4.84 13.34
C ILE A 49 6.75 3.65 12.42
N ILE A 50 6.28 3.90 11.18
CA ILE A 50 5.87 2.80 10.29
C ILE A 50 7.04 1.99 9.72
N PHE A 51 8.24 2.58 9.72
CA PHE A 51 9.49 1.94 9.27
C PHE A 51 10.43 1.59 10.44
N PHE A 52 9.91 1.51 11.67
CA PHE A 52 10.66 1.08 12.86
C PHE A 52 12.02 1.79 13.05
N GLY A 53 12.05 3.10 12.82
CA GLY A 53 13.23 3.97 12.94
C GLY A 53 14.18 3.95 11.74
N SER A 54 13.83 3.26 10.65
CA SER A 54 14.63 3.13 9.43
C SER A 54 13.85 3.56 8.18
N PRO A 55 13.30 4.79 8.13
CA PRO A 55 12.48 5.19 7.00
C PRO A 55 13.30 5.34 5.71
N PRO A 56 12.69 5.03 4.55
CA PRO A 56 13.28 5.35 3.26
C PRO A 56 13.33 6.87 3.04
N LYS A 57 13.99 7.27 1.95
CA LYS A 57 13.90 8.66 1.48
C LYS A 57 12.43 9.00 1.15
N MET A 58 11.97 10.14 1.64
CA MET A 58 10.57 10.56 1.53
C MET A 58 10.07 10.62 0.07
N ASN A 59 10.89 11.13 -0.86
CA ASN A 59 10.52 11.16 -2.27
C ASN A 59 10.33 9.76 -2.86
N ASN A 60 11.25 8.82 -2.58
CA ASN A 60 11.12 7.44 -3.04
C ASN A 60 9.88 6.77 -2.45
N PHE A 61 9.56 7.06 -1.18
CA PHE A 61 8.35 6.56 -0.54
C PHE A 61 7.09 7.05 -1.27
N TYR A 62 7.00 8.35 -1.53
CA TYR A 62 5.86 8.91 -2.27
C TYR A 62 5.74 8.35 -3.69
N GLU A 63 6.84 8.19 -4.41
CA GLU A 63 6.86 7.59 -5.75
C GLU A 63 6.29 6.15 -5.73
N VAL A 64 6.67 5.35 -4.74
CA VAL A 64 6.13 3.99 -4.59
C VAL A 64 4.65 4.01 -4.22
N LEU A 65 4.21 4.91 -3.35
CA LEU A 65 2.79 5.07 -3.04
C LEU A 65 1.94 5.42 -4.27
N GLU A 66 2.44 6.31 -5.16
CA GLU A 66 1.77 6.59 -6.43
C GLU A 66 1.72 5.36 -7.33
N LYS A 67 2.82 4.63 -7.47
CA LYS A 67 2.87 3.43 -8.30
C LYS A 67 1.92 2.33 -7.79
N ILE A 68 1.77 2.18 -6.47
CA ILE A 68 0.78 1.27 -5.89
C ILE A 68 -0.66 1.73 -6.24
N LEU A 69 -0.95 3.03 -6.21
CA LEU A 69 -2.26 3.56 -6.62
C LEU A 69 -2.55 3.31 -8.10
N ASP A 70 -1.55 3.50 -8.96
CA ASP A 70 -1.67 3.21 -10.40
C ASP A 70 -1.97 1.72 -10.63
N ASN A 71 -1.24 0.83 -9.95
CA ASN A 71 -1.47 -0.60 -10.02
C ASN A 71 -2.89 -0.98 -9.55
N ILE A 72 -3.38 -0.38 -8.46
CA ILE A 72 -4.75 -0.57 -7.97
C ILE A 72 -5.77 -0.09 -9.01
N ALA A 73 -5.51 1.04 -9.67
CA ALA A 73 -6.39 1.56 -10.72
C ALA A 73 -6.48 0.60 -11.90
N GLU A 74 -5.38 -0.03 -12.31
CA GLU A 74 -5.40 -1.07 -13.34
C GLU A 74 -6.19 -2.32 -12.91
N VAL A 75 -5.99 -2.80 -11.67
CA VAL A 75 -6.76 -3.94 -11.13
C VAL A 75 -8.26 -3.65 -11.12
N LYS A 76 -8.66 -2.42 -10.76
CA LYS A 76 -10.08 -2.02 -10.74
C LYS A 76 -10.75 -2.02 -12.11
N LYS A 77 -9.99 -1.94 -13.21
CA LYS A 77 -10.52 -2.07 -14.57
C LYS A 77 -10.88 -3.52 -14.93
N ILE A 78 -10.29 -4.48 -14.24
CA ILE A 78 -10.55 -5.91 -14.45
C ILE A 78 -11.81 -6.30 -13.63
N PRO A 79 -12.81 -6.93 -14.26
CA PRO A 79 -13.96 -7.48 -13.54
C PRO A 79 -13.48 -8.47 -12.47
N ILE A 80 -14.09 -8.45 -11.28
CA ILE A 80 -13.67 -9.27 -10.12
C ILE A 80 -13.49 -10.75 -10.52
N ASN A 81 -14.45 -11.31 -11.26
CA ASN A 81 -14.43 -12.71 -11.70
C ASN A 81 -13.28 -13.07 -12.66
N ASN A 82 -12.58 -12.07 -13.22
CA ASN A 82 -11.49 -12.22 -14.17
C ASN A 82 -10.13 -11.83 -13.56
N ARG A 83 -10.07 -11.48 -12.28
CA ARG A 83 -8.81 -11.14 -11.60
C ARG A 83 -8.04 -12.40 -11.25
N THR A 84 -6.73 -12.35 -11.44
CA THR A 84 -5.79 -13.41 -11.05
C THR A 84 -4.87 -12.88 -9.96
N TYR A 85 -4.63 -13.71 -8.94
CA TYR A 85 -3.72 -13.39 -7.85
C TYR A 85 -2.53 -14.34 -7.99
N GLU A 86 -1.38 -13.79 -8.38
CA GLU A 86 -0.09 -14.50 -8.40
C GLU A 86 0.67 -14.26 -7.10
#